data_AF-A0A382M981-F1
#
_entry.id   AF-A0A382M981-F1
#
_cell.length_a   1.000
_cell.length_b   1.000
_cell.length_c   1.000
_cell.angle_alpha   90.00
_cell.angle_beta   90.00
_cell.angle_gamma   90.00
#
_symmetry.space_group_name_H-M   'P 1'
#
loop_
_entity.id
_entity.type
_entity.pdbx_description
1 polymer ?
#
loop_
_entity_poly.entity_id
_entity_poly.type
_entity_poly.pdbx_seq_one_letter_code
_entity_poly.pdbx_strand_id
1 'polypeptide(L)' 'MSDLDTIFAPATAIGRAGVAVIRLSGPAVRMALAALTGQAKMPVPRKATLTPFLDWNSGEVLDQGLVLWF' A
#
# COMPACT_ATOMS: atom_id res chain seq x y z
N MET A 1 22.21 -13.88 -5.38
CA MET A 1 21.52 -13.54 -4.11
C MET A 1 20.05 -13.49 -4.45
N SER A 2 19.28 -14.40 -3.85
CA SER A 2 17.88 -14.73 -4.18
C SER A 2 17.05 -13.52 -4.59
N ASP A 3 16.29 -13.66 -5.68
CA ASP A 3 15.18 -12.77 -6.00
C ASP A 3 14.29 -12.68 -4.75
N LEU A 4 14.40 -11.57 -4.02
CA LEU A 4 13.70 -11.38 -2.76
C LEU A 4 12.22 -11.20 -3.09
N ASP A 5 11.39 -12.11 -2.61
CA ASP A 5 9.94 -11.98 -2.68
C ASP A 5 9.47 -10.61 -2.17
N THR A 6 8.34 -10.14 -2.71
CA THR A 6 7.68 -8.98 -2.12
C THR A 6 6.85 -9.42 -0.94
N ILE A 7 7.21 -8.90 0.24
CA ILE A 7 6.57 -9.21 1.51
C ILE A 7 5.67 -8.07 1.97
N PHE A 8 4.68 -8.41 2.78
CA PHE A 8 3.86 -7.44 3.48
C PHE A 8 3.61 -7.87 4.93
N ALA A 9 3.38 -6.91 5.82
CA ALA A 9 2.97 -7.17 7.19
C ALA A 9 2.24 -5.96 7.80
N PRO A 10 1.31 -6.16 8.74
CA PRO A 10 0.89 -5.11 9.66
C PRO A 10 2.10 -4.53 10.41
N ALA A 11 2.19 -3.21 10.49
CA ALA A 11 3.24 -2.47 11.18
C ALA A 11 2.74 -1.76 12.44
N THR A 12 1.47 -1.96 12.79
CA THR A 12 0.81 -1.46 14.02
C THR A 12 0.29 -2.63 14.86
N ALA A 13 0.06 -2.39 16.14
CA ALA A 13 -0.52 -3.38 17.05
C ALA A 13 -1.94 -3.79 16.63
N ILE A 14 -2.34 -5.02 16.97
CA ILE A 14 -3.69 -5.53 16.75
C ILE A 14 -4.67 -4.82 17.69
N GLY A 15 -5.83 -4.41 17.18
CA GLY A 15 -6.91 -3.83 17.97
C GLY A 15 -7.50 -2.58 17.33
N ARG A 16 -8.28 -1.84 18.13
CA ARG A 16 -8.88 -0.57 17.70
C ARG A 16 -7.88 0.57 17.90
N ALA A 17 -7.65 1.34 16.85
CA ALA A 17 -6.80 2.53 16.85
C ALA A 17 -7.33 3.53 15.82
N GLY A 18 -6.83 4.76 15.86
CA GLY A 18 -7.20 5.78 14.86
C GLY A 18 -6.64 5.49 13.46
N VAL A 19 -5.54 4.73 13.37
CA VAL A 19 -4.90 4.34 12.11
C VAL A 19 -4.30 2.94 12.25
N ALA A 20 -4.36 2.15 11.17
CA ALA A 20 -3.56 0.94 11.00
C ALA A 20 -2.54 1.15 9.87
N VAL A 21 -1.33 0.59 10.01
CA VAL A 21 -0.29 0.68 8.97
C VAL A 21 0.03 -0.72 8.47
N ILE A 22 0.07 -0.89 7.15
CA ILE A 22 0.56 -2.09 6.49
C ILE A 22 1.79 -1.70 5.68
N ARG A 23 2.91 -2.40 5.89
CA ARG A 23 4.17 -2.16 5.17
C ARG A 23 4.38 -3.24 4.13
N LEU A 24 4.75 -2.81 2.92
CA LEU A 24 5.16 -3.68 1.82
C LEU A 24 6.65 -3.43 1.51
N SER A 25 7.39 -4.46 1.13
CA SER A 25 8.80 -4.35 0.74
C SER A 25 9.17 -5.39 -0.31
N GLY A 26 9.88 -4.97 -1.36
CA GLY A 26 10.37 -5.86 -2.41
C GLY A 26 10.19 -5.33 -3.83
N PRO A 27 10.58 -6.11 -4.85
CA PRO A 27 10.61 -5.67 -6.24
C PRO A 27 9.20 -5.41 -6.84
N ALA A 28 8.16 -6.07 -6.34
CA ALA A 28 6.79 -5.97 -6.87
C ALA A 28 5.92 -4.92 -6.16
N VAL A 29 6.45 -4.15 -5.19
CA VAL A 29 5.63 -3.17 -4.43
C VAL A 29 5.02 -2.11 -5.33
N ARG A 30 5.73 -1.67 -6.38
CA ARG A 30 5.19 -0.72 -7.36
C ARG A 30 3.91 -1.24 -8.02
N MET A 31 3.92 -2.50 -8.44
CA MET A 31 2.78 -3.16 -9.07
C MET A 31 1.64 -3.34 -8.07
N ALA A 32 1.95 -3.83 -6.87
CA ALA A 32 0.96 -4.00 -5.81
C ALA A 32 0.28 -2.67 -5.44
N LEU A 33 1.05 -1.57 -5.34
CA LEU A 33 0.51 -0.25 -5.04
C LEU A 33 -0.41 0.25 -6.16
N ALA A 34 -0.01 0.09 -7.43
CA ALA A 34 -0.83 0.49 -8.57
C ALA A 34 -2.17 -0.28 -8.59
N ALA A 35 -2.14 -1.58 -8.32
CA ALA A 35 -3.35 -2.41 -8.22
C ALA A 35 -4.24 -1.98 -7.04
N LEU A 36 -3.66 -1.72 -5.87
CA LEU A 36 -4.40 -1.32 -4.67
C LEU A 36 -4.99 0.08 -4.74
N THR A 37 -4.46 0.98 -5.57
CA THR A 37 -4.89 2.39 -5.61
C THR A 37 -5.51 2.81 -6.93
N GLY A 38 -5.42 1.97 -7.96
CA GLY A 38 -5.80 2.32 -9.33
C GLY A 38 -4.93 3.42 -9.95
N GLN A 39 -3.82 3.80 -9.31
CA GLN A 39 -2.96 4.90 -9.78
C GLN A 39 -1.85 4.41 -10.69
N ALA A 40 -1.79 4.96 -11.91
CA ALA A 40 -0.70 4.68 -12.85
C ALA A 40 0.61 5.40 -12.49
N LYS A 41 0.52 6.55 -11.80
CA LYS A 41 1.68 7.36 -11.42
C LYS A 41 2.11 7.04 -10.00
N MET A 42 3.41 6.79 -9.82
CA MET A 42 3.97 6.55 -8.49
C MET A 42 3.96 7.82 -7.62
N PRO A 43 3.67 7.68 -6.30
CA PRO A 43 3.84 8.77 -5.35
C PRO A 43 5.28 9.30 -5.32
N VAL A 44 5.42 10.56 -4.93
CA VAL A 44 6.74 11.15 -4.69
C VAL A 44 7.36 10.45 -3.47
N PRO A 45 8.62 9.96 -3.55
CA PRO A 45 9.29 9.36 -2.41
C PRO A 45 9.27 10.27 -1.18
N ARG A 46 9.00 9.69 -0.02
CA ARG A 46 8.94 10.35 1.31
C ARG A 46 7.91 11.48 1.41
N LYS A 47 6.89 11.49 0.54
CA LYS A 47 5.72 12.38 0.64
C LYS A 47 4.47 11.55 0.87
N ALA A 48 3.66 11.95 1.84
CA ALA A 48 2.36 11.33 2.05
C ALA A 48 1.40 11.71 0.91
N THR A 49 0.74 10.70 0.34
CA THR A 49 -0.26 10.86 -0.71
C THR A 49 -1.58 10.28 -0.22
N LEU A 50 -2.63 11.11 -0.20
CA LEU A 50 -3.99 10.67 0.07
C LEU A 50 -4.57 9.98 -1.17
N THR A 51 -5.07 8.76 -1.00
CA THR A 51 -5.62 7.95 -2.09
C THR A 51 -6.68 6.97 -1.58
N PRO A 52 -7.68 6.61 -2.41
CA PRO A 52 -8.49 5.43 -2.10
C PRO A 52 -7.65 4.16 -2.23
N PHE A 53 -7.99 3.17 -1.41
CA PHE A 53 -7.62 1.77 -1.59
C PHE A 53 -8.81 1.02 -2.18
N LEU A 54 -8.57 0.19 -3.19
CA LEU A 54 -9.59 -0.45 -4.01
C LEU A 54 -9.56 -1.96 -3.80
N ASP A 55 -10.74 -2.57 -3.81
CA ASP A 55 -10.86 -4.01 -3.93
C ASP A 55 -10.41 -4.43 -5.33
N TRP A 56 -9.56 -5.45 -5.40
CA TRP A 56 -8.95 -5.85 -6.67
C TRP A 56 -9.96 -6.45 -7.66
N ASN A 57 -11.07 -7.02 -7.16
CA ASN A 57 -12.02 -7.77 -7.95
C ASN A 57 -13.23 -6.91 -8.35
N SER A 58 -13.79 -6.14 -7.42
CA SER A 58 -14.94 -5.26 -7.68
C SER A 58 -14.54 -3.84 -8.10
N GLY A 59 -13.34 -3.38 -7.76
CA GLY A 59 -12.93 -1.99 -7.93
C GLY A 59 -13.58 -1.02 -6.92
N GLU A 60 -14.35 -1.53 -5.96
CA GLU A 60 -14.97 -0.71 -4.91
C GLU A 60 -13.91 -0.14 -3.97
N VAL A 61 -14.20 1.03 -3.38
CA VAL A 61 -13.31 1.64 -2.39
C VAL A 61 -13.42 0.86 -1.08
N LEU A 62 -12.30 0.25 -0.66
CA LEU A 62 -12.15 -0.40 0.64
C LEU A 62 -12.02 0.64 1.76
N ASP A 63 -11.17 1.64 1.54
CA ASP A 63 -10.90 2.72 2.50
C ASP A 63 -10.24 3.93 1.81
N GLN A 64 -10.21 5.07 2.50
CA GLN A 64 -9.43 6.24 2.11
C GLN A 64 -8.25 6.42 3.06
N GLY A 65 -7.02 6.33 2.52
CA GLY A 65 -5.83 6.30 3.35
C GLY A 65 -4.65 7.07 2.78
N LEU A 66 -3.53 7.01 3.52
CA LEU A 66 -2.27 7.61 3.12
C LEU A 66 -1.28 6.55 2.65
N VAL A 67 -0.63 6.82 1.53
CA VAL A 67 0.53 6.07 1.05
C VAL A 67 1.80 6.88 1.30
N LEU A 68 2.82 6.22 1.85
CA LEU A 68 4.17 6.77 1.97
C LEU A 68 5.14 5.86 1.21
N TRP A 69 5.65 6.37 0.09
CA TRP A 69 6.55 5.65 -0.80
C TRP A 69 8.02 5.87 -0.40
N PHE A 70 8.83 4.81 -0.42
CA PHE A 70 10.26 4.85 -0.08
C PHE A 70 11.11 4.27 -1.20
#